data_AF-A0A7J9EJI6-F1
#
_entry.id   AF-A0A7J9EJI6-F1
#
_cell.length_a   1.000
_cell.length_b   1.000
_cell.length_c   1.000
_cell.angle_alpha   90.00
_cell.angle_beta   90.00
_cell.angle_gamma   90.00
#
_symmetry.space_group_name_H-M   'P 1'
#
loop_
_entity.id
_entity.type
_entity.pdbx_description
1 polymer ?
#
loop_
_entity_poly.entity_id
_entity_poly.type
_entity_poly.pdbx_seq_one_letter_code
_entity_poly.pdbx_strand_id
1 'polypeptide(L)'
;NIIPQSVVASFTHDIFIKGCQINFPIEGPNETEACSLYPNEPFRTLDDCFNDFLAKMKDENIKQSDENTKQSNEIPPPKPVVEAFAITATCA
;
A
#
# COMPACT_ATOMS: atom_id res chain seq x y z
N ASN A 1 -9.85 11.27 -8.76
CA ASN A 1 -9.87 11.54 -7.31
C ASN A 1 -8.50 11.26 -6.74
N ILE A 2 -7.72 12.31 -6.44
CA ILE A 2 -6.44 12.21 -5.71
C ILE A 2 -6.69 12.83 -4.34
N ILE A 3 -6.41 12.08 -3.27
CA ILE A 3 -6.47 12.62 -1.90
C ILE A 3 -5.31 13.61 -1.74
N PRO A 4 -5.53 14.81 -1.18
CA PRO A 4 -4.46 15.79 -0.99
C PRO A 4 -3.31 15.25 -0.15
N GLN A 5 -2.08 15.64 -0.50
CA GLN A 5 -0.87 15.14 0.16
C GLN A 5 -0.85 15.38 1.67
N SER A 6 -1.30 16.56 2.11
CA SER A 6 -1.40 16.90 3.54
C SER A 6 -2.39 16.01 4.28
N VAL A 7 -3.48 15.60 3.62
CA VAL A 7 -4.48 14.70 4.19
C VAL A 7 -3.89 13.29 4.33
N VAL A 8 -3.21 12.78 3.30
CA VAL A 8 -2.51 11.49 3.38
C VAL A 8 -1.48 11.49 4.51
N ALA A 9 -0.66 12.55 4.61
CA ALA A 9 0.34 12.67 5.67
C ALA A 9 -0.30 12.68 7.08
N SER A 10 -1.42 13.38 7.25
CA SER A 10 -2.14 13.39 8.53
C SER A 10 -2.66 12.00 8.92
N PHE A 11 -3.21 11.24 7.98
CA PHE A 11 -3.66 9.88 8.24
C PHE A 11 -2.49 8.94 8.55
N THR A 12 -1.40 9.02 7.79
CA THR A 12 -0.18 8.24 8.06
C THR A 12 0.34 8.48 9.47
N HIS A 13 0.38 9.75 9.92
CA HIS A 13 0.79 10.07 11.30
C HIS A 13 -0.18 9.48 12.33
N ASP A 14 -1.49 9.64 12.14
CA ASP A 14 -2.49 9.18 13.11
C ASP A 14 -2.49 7.65 13.25
N ILE A 15 -2.29 6.94 12.14
CA ILE A 15 -2.21 5.48 12.10
C ILE A 15 -0.89 4.99 12.72
N PHE A 16 0.26 5.43 12.18
CA PHE A 16 1.55 4.81 12.51
C PHE A 16 2.27 5.44 13.71
N ILE A 17 1.92 6.66 14.13
CA ILE A 17 2.53 7.32 15.30
C ILE A 17 1.59 7.29 16.50
N LYS A 18 0.29 7.57 16.29
CA LYS A 18 -0.70 7.61 17.38
C LYS A 18 -1.46 6.30 17.57
N GLY A 19 -1.37 5.35 16.63
CA GLY A 19 -2.01 4.04 16.73
C GLY A 19 -3.54 4.10 16.70
N CYS A 20 -4.13 5.07 15.98
CA CYS A 20 -5.58 5.32 16.04
C CYS A 20 -6.48 4.15 15.60
N GLN A 21 -5.93 3.11 14.98
CA GLN A 21 -6.66 1.91 14.58
C GLN A 21 -6.86 0.88 15.72
N ILE A 22 -6.06 0.97 16.79
CA ILE A 22 -6.03 -0.06 17.86
C ILE A 22 -6.06 0.53 19.28
N ASN A 23 -6.01 1.85 19.42
CA ASN A 23 -5.85 2.50 20.72
C ASN A 23 -7.17 2.74 21.49
N PHE A 24 -8.21 1.94 21.20
CA PHE A 24 -9.52 2.01 21.84
C PHE A 24 -10.12 0.59 22.04
N PRO A 25 -10.93 0.39 23.09
CA PRO A 25 -11.60 -0.89 23.33
C PRO A 25 -12.76 -1.11 22.35
N ILE A 26 -13.07 -2.37 22.04
CA ILE A 26 -14.14 -2.77 21.12
C ILE A 26 -15.18 -3.71 21.76
N GLU A 27 -15.08 -3.94 23.07
CA GLU A 27 -15.96 -4.83 23.83
C GLU A 27 -17.22 -4.12 24.36
N GLY A 28 -17.50 -2.90 23.91
CA GLY A 28 -18.68 -2.15 24.31
C GLY A 28 -19.97 -2.67 23.65
N PRO A 29 -21.14 -2.28 24.18
CA PRO A 29 -22.43 -2.79 23.71
C PRO A 29 -22.84 -2.28 22.32
N ASN A 30 -22.15 -1.27 21.77
CA ASN A 30 -22.47 -0.67 20.46
C ASN A 30 -21.42 -1.02 19.40
N GLU A 31 -20.40 -1.77 19.78
CA GLU A 31 -19.26 -2.13 18.97
C GLU A 31 -19.43 -3.59 18.53
N THR A 32 -19.06 -3.87 17.29
CA THR A 32 -19.05 -5.23 16.76
C THR A 32 -17.78 -5.42 15.94
N GLU A 33 -17.26 -6.63 15.96
CA GLU A 33 -16.02 -7.00 15.27
C GLU A 33 -16.34 -8.06 14.21
N ALA A 34 -15.82 -7.87 13.00
CA ALA A 34 -16.22 -8.65 11.84
C ALA A 34 -15.85 -10.13 11.95
N CYS A 35 -14.66 -10.47 12.47
CA CYS A 35 -14.21 -11.85 12.66
C CYS A 35 -15.06 -12.58 13.70
N SER A 36 -15.59 -11.86 14.68
CA SER A 36 -16.50 -12.38 15.71
C SER A 36 -17.89 -12.64 15.15
N LEU A 37 -18.37 -11.78 14.24
CA LEU A 37 -19.65 -11.96 13.54
C LEU A 37 -19.60 -13.10 12.51
N TYR A 38 -18.47 -13.28 11.84
CA TYR A 38 -18.29 -14.24 10.74
C TYR A 38 -17.03 -15.11 10.94
N PRO A 39 -16.99 -15.99 11.95
CA PRO A 39 -15.77 -16.72 12.33
C PRO A 39 -15.29 -17.73 11.28
N ASN A 40 -16.15 -18.10 10.33
CA ASN A 40 -15.84 -19.09 9.29
C ASN A 40 -15.51 -18.45 7.93
N GLU A 41 -15.50 -17.12 7.83
CA GLU A 41 -15.22 -16.38 6.60
C GLU A 41 -13.84 -15.71 6.70
N PRO A 42 -12.77 -16.34 6.20
CA PRO A 42 -11.43 -15.79 6.32
C PRO A 42 -11.25 -14.57 5.41
N PHE A 43 -10.57 -13.53 5.93
CA PHE A 43 -10.08 -12.44 5.10
C PHE A 43 -8.90 -12.93 4.25
N ARG A 44 -8.78 -12.35 3.06
CA ARG A 44 -7.55 -12.46 2.26
C ARG A 44 -6.37 -11.90 3.04
N THR A 45 -5.25 -12.61 3.04
CA THR A 45 -4.05 -12.19 3.78
C THR A 45 -3.28 -11.08 3.03
N LEU A 46 -2.41 -10.36 3.76
CA LEU A 46 -1.48 -9.43 3.14
C LEU A 46 -0.50 -10.14 2.19
N ASP A 47 -0.06 -11.33 2.55
CA ASP A 47 0.85 -12.14 1.72
C ASP A 47 0.21 -12.48 0.38
N ASP A 48 -1.05 -12.93 0.39
CA ASP A 48 -1.80 -13.17 -0.83
C ASP A 48 -1.86 -11.91 -1.69
N CYS A 49 -2.16 -10.75 -1.09
CA CYS A 49 -2.24 -9.47 -1.80
C CYS A 49 -0.90 -9.06 -2.42
N PHE A 50 0.21 -9.21 -1.68
CA PHE A 50 1.53 -8.88 -2.19
C PHE A 50 2.01 -9.84 -3.27
N ASN A 51 1.65 -11.13 -3.17
CA ASN A 51 1.95 -12.11 -4.21
C ASN A 51 1.32 -11.75 -5.56
N ASP A 52 0.05 -11.31 -5.57
CA ASP A 52 -0.60 -10.82 -6.80
C ASP A 52 0.09 -9.57 -7.36
N PHE A 53 0.50 -8.65 -6.48
CA PHE A 53 1.20 -7.44 -6.89
C PHE A 53 2.54 -7.78 -7.56
N LEU A 54 3.31 -8.69 -6.96
CA LEU A 54 4.57 -9.16 -7.52
C LEU A 54 4.38 -9.89 -8.87
N ALA A 55 3.31 -10.67 -9.01
CA ALA A 55 2.97 -11.32 -10.28
C ALA A 55 2.71 -10.27 -11.38
N LYS A 56 1.90 -9.24 -11.09
CA LYS A 56 1.63 -8.15 -12.04
C LYS A 56 2.88 -7.38 -12.43
N MET A 57 3.77 -7.10 -11.47
CA MET A 57 5.06 -6.45 -11.77
C MET A 57 5.92 -7.27 -12.72
N LYS A 58 5.97 -8.61 -12.56
CA LYS A 58 6.73 -9.47 -13.47
C LYS A 58 6.17 -9.41 -14.89
N ASP A 59 4.85 -9.44 -15.04
CA ASP A 59 4.19 -9.35 -16.35
C ASP A 59 4.44 -8.00 -17.04
N GLU A 60 4.47 -6.90 -16.29
CA GLU A 60 4.80 -5.56 -16.81
C GLU A 60 6.26 -5.46 -17.26
N ASN A 61 7.19 -6.07 -16.52
CA ASN A 61 8.60 -6.10 -16.88
C ASN A 61 8.85 -6.94 -18.14
N ILE A 62 8.13 -8.07 -18.32
CA ILE A 62 8.22 -8.91 -19.51
C ILE A 62 7.67 -8.18 -20.75
N LYS A 63 6.55 -7.46 -20.62
CA LYS A 63 6.00 -6.64 -21.71
C LYS A 63 6.93 -5.50 -22.14
N GLN A 64 7.62 -4.86 -21.19
CA GLN A 64 8.62 -3.84 -21.50
C GLN A 64 9.86 -4.40 -22.22
N SER A 65 10.28 -5.64 -21.95
CA SER A 65 11.39 -6.27 -22.68
C SER A 65 11.02 -6.64 -24.12
N ASP A 66 9.76 -6.99 -24.39
CA ASP A 66 9.30 -7.30 -25.75
C ASP A 66 9.05 -6.04 -26.60
N GLU A 67 8.60 -4.93 -25.99
CA GLU A 67 8.45 -3.63 -26.68
C GLU A 67 9.79 -2.95 -26.99
N ASN A 68 10.82 -3.11 -26.14
CA ASN A 68 12.16 -2.56 -26.40
C ASN A 68 12.88 -3.20 -27.61
N THR A 69 12.36 -4.29 -28.18
CA THR A 69 12.89 -4.87 -29.42
C THR A 69 12.24 -4.22 -30.67
N LYS A 70 11.24 -3.35 -30.52
CA LYS A 70 10.51 -2.73 -31.63
C LYS A 70 10.22 -1.23 -31.46
N GLN A 71 11.18 -0.40 -31.04
CA GLN A 71 11.07 1.03 -31.40
C GLN A 71 12.40 1.77 -31.34
N SER A 72 12.93 2.07 -32.52
CA SER A 72 13.89 3.14 -32.75
C SER A 72 13.26 4.49 -32.40
N ASN A 73 13.97 5.29 -31.60
CA ASN A 73 13.88 6.75 -31.48
C ASN A 73 12.55 7.38 -31.00
N GLU A 74 12.15 7.18 -29.73
CA GLU A 74 11.33 8.17 -29.01
C GLU A 74 11.80 8.34 -27.57
N ILE A 75 11.81 9.59 -27.09
CA ILE A 75 12.27 9.97 -25.74
C ILE A 75 11.22 9.44 -24.74
N PRO A 76 11.59 8.57 -23.79
CA PRO A 76 10.63 8.04 -22.83
C PRO A 76 10.06 9.16 -21.96
N PRO A 77 8.74 9.15 -21.65
CA PRO A 77 8.20 10.05 -20.64
C PRO A 77 8.90 9.79 -19.30
N PRO A 78 9.12 10.83 -18.48
CA PRO A 78 9.84 10.69 -17.21
C PRO A 78 9.08 9.69 -16.33
N LYS A 79 9.71 8.55 -16.05
CA LYS A 79 9.23 7.58 -15.07
C LYS A 79 9.07 8.30 -13.73
N PRO A 80 7.98 8.12 -12.97
CA PRO A 80 7.89 8.63 -11.62
C PRO A 80 8.95 7.89 -10.79
N VAL A 81 10.09 8.55 -10.56
CA VAL A 81 11.15 8.05 -9.70
C VAL A 81 10.64 8.24 -8.27
N VAL A 82 10.07 7.18 -7.69
CA VAL A 82 9.80 7.16 -6.26
C VAL A 82 11.14 6.84 -5.60
N GLU A 83 11.88 7.89 -5.23
CA GLU A 83 13.14 7.77 -4.52
C GLU A 83 12.83 7.27 -3.10
N ALA A 84 13.35 6.10 -2.75
CA ALA A 84 13.18 5.52 -1.43
C ALA A 84 14.04 6.31 -0.43
N PHE A 85 13.42 7.25 0.28
CA PHE A 85 14.08 8.01 1.33
C PHE A 85 14.10 7.22 2.63
N ALA A 86 15.29 6.88 3.12
CA ALA A 86 15.44 6.24 4.42
C ALA A 86 15.13 7.25 5.53
N ILE A 87 14.05 7.02 6.28
CA ILE A 87 13.71 7.82 7.46
C ILE A 87 14.41 7.19 8.65
N THR A 88 15.48 7.82 9.14
CA THR A 88 16.12 7.41 10.40
C THR A 88 15.46 8.18 11.56
N ALA A 89 14.99 7.45 12.57
CA ALA A 89 14.48 8.05 13.79
C ALA A 89 15.65 8.54 14.65
N THR A 90 15.78 9.85 14.86
CA THR A 90 16.66 10.40 15.90
C THR A 90 15.85 10.62 17.17
N CYS A 91 16.12 9.83 18.21
CA CYS A 91 15.56 10.03 19.53
C CYS A 91 16.15 11.31 20.17
N ALA A 92 15.33 12.02 20.95
CA ALA A 92 15.75 13.12 21.81
C ALA A 92 16.00 12.63 23.25
#